data_AF-X1RPV7-F1
#
_entry.id   AF-X1RPV7-F1
#
_cell.length_a   1.000
_cell.length_b   1.000
_cell.length_c   1.000
_cell.angle_alpha   90.00
_cell.angle_beta   90.00
_cell.angle_gamma   90.00
#
_symmetry.space_group_name_H-M   'P 1'
#
loop_
_entity.id
_entity.type
_entity.pdbx_description
1 polymer ?
#
loop_
_entity_poly.entity_id
_entity_poly.type
_entity_poly.pdbx_seq_one_letter_code
_entity_poly.pdbx_strand_id
1 'polypeptide(L)' 'MKRPIGVFMFLGPTGVGKTYLAQSLAEFLFGDEDAIITLDMSE' A
#
# COMPACT_ATOMS: atom_id res chain seq x y z
N MET A 1 -19.79 10.50 -8.48
CA MET A 1 -18.63 10.77 -7.61
C MET A 1 -17.71 9.55 -7.68
N LYS A 2 -16.49 9.66 -8.21
CA LYS A 2 -15.48 8.58 -8.23
C LYS A 2 -14.34 9.00 -7.30
N ARG A 3 -14.45 8.66 -6.02
CA ARG A 3 -13.36 8.84 -5.04
C ARG A 3 -12.77 7.47 -4.71
N PRO A 4 -11.45 7.35 -4.55
CA PRO A 4 -10.83 6.11 -4.10
C PRO A 4 -11.28 5.75 -2.68
N ILE A 5 -11.18 4.46 -2.32
CA ILE A 5 -11.53 3.93 -1.00
C ILE A 5 -10.67 4.57 0.11
N GLY A 6 -9.38 4.83 -0.19
CA GLY A 6 -8.47 5.53 0.69
C GLY A 6 -7.29 6.12 -0.07
N VAL A 7 -6.73 7.21 0.45
CA VAL A 7 -5.49 7.83 -0.04
C VAL A 7 -4.60 8.07 1.17
N PHE A 8 -3.42 7.47 1.17
CA PHE A 8 -2.49 7.50 2.28
C PHE A 8 -1.12 8.00 1.81
N MET A 9 -0.38 8.64 2.72
CA MET A 9 1.03 8.96 2.53
C MET A 9 1.78 8.49 3.78
N PHE A 10 2.68 7.52 3.61
CA PHE A 10 3.46 6.97 4.70
C PHE A 10 4.84 7.63 4.74
N LEU A 11 5.15 8.33 5.84
CA LEU A 11 6.43 9.01 6.05
C LEU A 11 7.21 8.33 7.19
N GLY A 12 8.52 8.21 7.03
CA GLY A 12 9.41 7.63 8.03
C GLY A 12 10.65 6.97 7.43
N PRO A 13 11.65 6.61 8.24
CA PRO A 13 12.90 5.99 7.77
C PRO A 13 12.67 4.62 7.14
N THR A 14 13.68 4.10 6.43
CA THR A 14 13.63 2.75 5.82
C THR A 14 13.51 1.67 6.91
N GLY A 15 12.81 0.57 6.60
CA GLY A 15 12.66 -0.58 7.50
C GLY A 15 11.54 -0.47 8.55
N VAL A 16 10.83 0.66 8.66
CA VAL A 16 9.73 0.84 9.64
C VAL A 16 8.40 0.17 9.26
N GLY A 17 8.35 -0.61 8.18
CA GLY A 17 7.15 -1.39 7.80
C GLY A 17 6.16 -0.70 6.86
N LYS A 18 6.55 0.37 6.14
CA LYS A 18 5.68 1.06 5.18
C LYS A 18 5.13 0.13 4.08
N THR A 19 6.00 -0.68 3.49
CA THR A 19 5.62 -1.67 2.45
C THR A 19 4.75 -2.78 3.02
N TYR A 20 5.11 -3.29 4.21
CA TYR A 20 4.35 -4.31 4.92
C TYR A 20 2.90 -3.87 5.19
N LEU A 21 2.71 -2.61 5.61
CA LEU A 21 1.37 -2.08 5.82
C LEU A 21 0.53 -2.04 4.53
N ALA A 22 1.16 -1.76 3.38
CA ALA A 22 0.45 -1.77 2.10
C ALA A 22 -0.01 -3.19 1.70
N GLN A 23 0.85 -4.19 1.93
CA GLN A 23 0.54 -5.62 1.72
C GLN A 23 -0.56 -6.10 2.66
N SER A 24 -0.48 -5.79 3.95
CA SER A 24 -1.54 -6.13 4.92
C SER A 24 -2.87 -5.46 4.59
N LEU A 25 -2.86 -4.26 4.00
CA LEU A 25 -4.08 -3.61 3.51
C LEU A 25 -4.67 -4.34 2.28
N ALA A 26 -3.84 -4.88 1.39
CA ALA A 26 -4.30 -5.67 0.26
C ALA A 26 -5.01 -6.95 0.73
N GLU A 27 -4.38 -7.68 1.66
CA GLU A 27 -4.99 -8.87 2.27
C GLU A 27 -6.30 -8.52 3.01
N PHE A 28 -6.32 -7.46 3.81
CA PHE A 28 -7.51 -7.06 4.56
C PHE A 28 -8.68 -6.63 3.65
N LEU A 29 -8.41 -5.91 2.56
CA LEU A 29 -9.45 -5.36 1.69
C LEU A 29 -9.90 -6.33 0.60
N PHE A 30 -8.99 -7.17 0.09
CA PHE A 30 -9.23 -8.02 -1.09
C PHE A 30 -9.06 -9.52 -0.82
N GLY A 31 -8.60 -9.91 0.37
CA GLY A 31 -8.37 -11.31 0.75
C GLY A 31 -7.12 -11.93 0.11
N ASP A 32 -6.26 -11.11 -0.49
CA ASP A 32 -5.07 -11.53 -1.22
C ASP A 32 -3.96 -10.48 -1.03
N GLU A 33 -2.83 -10.88 -0.44
CA GLU A 33 -1.66 -10.02 -0.21
C GLU A 33 -1.02 -9.56 -1.54
N ASP A 34 -1.14 -10.38 -2.59
CA ASP A 34 -0.57 -10.11 -3.91
C ASP A 34 -1.48 -9.21 -4.76
N ALA A 35 -2.64 -8.81 -4.25
CA ALA A 35 -3.54 -7.84 -4.90
C ALA A 35 -3.02 -6.38 -4.79
N ILE A 36 -1.72 -6.20 -5.03
CA ILE A 36 -1.02 -4.91 -4.98
C ILE A 36 -0.32 -4.64 -6.31
N ILE A 37 -0.46 -3.42 -6.83
CA ILE A 37 0.33 -2.93 -7.96
C ILE A 37 1.51 -2.14 -7.39
N THR A 38 2.72 -2.68 -7.55
CA THR A 38 3.96 -2.00 -7.16
C THR A 38 4.46 -1.11 -8.28
N LEU A 39 4.74 0.15 -7.95
CA LEU A 39 5.36 1.13 -8.84
C LEU A 39 6.66 1.59 -8.17
N ASP A 40 7.80 1.42 -8.84
CA ASP A 40 9.04 2.06 -8.39
C ASP A 40 8.96 3.55 -8.76
N MET A 41 9.04 4.40 -7.74
CA MET A 41 8.97 5.85 -7.90
C MET A 41 10.37 6.47 -8.06
N SER A 42 11.41 5.65 -8.13
CA SER A 42 12.82 6.05 -8.30
C SER A 42 13.25 6.06 -9.77
N GLU A 43 12.53 5.35 -10.63
CA GLU A 43 12.70 5.39 -12.10
C GLU A 43 11.97 6.60 -12.73
#